data_AF-A0A2S3WIT2-F1
#
_entry.id   AF-A0A2S3WIT2-F1
#
_cell.length_a   1.000
_cell.length_b   1.000
_cell.length_c   1.000
_cell.angle_alpha   90.00
_cell.angle_beta   90.00
_cell.angle_gamma   90.00
#
_symmetry.space_group_name_H-M   'P 1'
#
loop_
_entity.id
_entity.type
_entity.pdbx_description
1 polymer ?
#
loop_
_entity_poly.entity_id
_entity_poly.type
_entity_poly.pdbx_seq_one_letter_code
_entity_poly.pdbx_strand_id
1 'polypeptide(L)'
;MIKKSVSELSFVNKGSPLPTVEVDSHSVENAGFSIYRTVMQVLTKLAEQDASLRATLYMYASASVNFREQSWSEFLLVAGPNKVLLALGAGFERLPAVKSRFSDYVSSSIALRTFHVEDGLVWEQEDACTWYSNGQSLADLTAEADDDPELTEGDEEDEDWDVEEPDAEDEQGADQAVATAERRAARYRAARSDAKVSSIRAAIEEVFGLPEGSVALCGPDRRALRGDARIRTLRKRWEES
;
A
#
# COMPACT_ATOMS: atom_id res chain seq x y z
N MET A 1 -21.91 0.24 4.68
CA MET A 1 -20.73 -0.03 3.82
C MET A 1 -21.10 0.20 2.36
N ILE A 2 -20.41 1.13 1.70
CA ILE A 2 -20.54 1.46 0.27
C ILE A 2 -19.26 0.97 -0.42
N LYS A 3 -19.38 0.38 -1.61
CA LYS A 3 -18.22 -0.07 -2.40
C LYS A 3 -18.19 0.62 -3.75
N LYS A 4 -17.00 0.96 -4.22
CA LYS A 4 -16.72 1.55 -5.53
C LYS A 4 -15.49 0.90 -6.15
N SER A 5 -15.50 0.73 -7.46
CA SER A 5 -14.30 0.37 -8.20
C SER A 5 -13.33 1.54 -8.28
N VAL A 6 -12.06 1.23 -8.54
CA VAL A 6 -11.00 2.23 -8.73
C VAL A 6 -11.29 3.23 -9.85
N SER A 7 -12.12 2.87 -10.83
CA SER A 7 -12.54 3.76 -11.93
C SER A 7 -13.63 4.75 -11.55
N GLU A 8 -14.35 4.49 -10.45
CA GLU A 8 -15.46 5.33 -9.97
C GLU A 8 -15.01 6.40 -8.98
N LEU A 9 -13.72 6.39 -8.60
CA LEU A 9 -13.12 7.34 -7.66
C LEU A 9 -12.08 8.21 -8.38
N SER A 10 -12.12 9.52 -8.12
CA SER A 10 -11.23 10.48 -8.77
C SER A 10 -9.94 10.68 -7.98
N PHE A 11 -9.09 9.66 -7.91
CA PHE A 11 -7.83 9.73 -7.17
C PHE A 11 -6.94 10.90 -7.60
N VAL A 12 -6.38 11.60 -6.60
CA VAL A 12 -5.40 12.66 -6.81
C VAL A 12 -4.03 12.01 -6.95
N ASN A 13 -3.42 12.14 -8.13
CA ASN A 13 -2.07 11.67 -8.38
C ASN A 13 -1.18 12.86 -8.76
N LYS A 14 0.04 12.91 -8.22
CA LYS A 14 1.07 13.85 -8.68
C LYS A 14 2.30 13.04 -9.10
N GLY A 15 2.90 13.42 -10.22
CA GLY A 15 4.15 12.81 -10.69
C GLY A 15 5.40 13.30 -9.95
N SER A 16 5.26 14.33 -9.11
CA SER A 16 6.33 14.82 -8.24
C SER A 16 6.26 14.14 -6.87
N PRO A 17 7.38 14.04 -6.14
CA PRO A 17 7.39 13.67 -4.73
C PRO A 17 6.34 14.46 -3.92
N LEU A 18 5.71 13.78 -2.96
CA LEU A 18 4.62 14.29 -2.13
C LEU A 18 5.15 14.69 -0.74
N PRO A 19 4.61 15.76 -0.13
CA PRO A 19 4.95 16.10 1.25
C PRO A 19 4.41 15.03 2.21
N THR A 20 5.11 14.84 3.33
CA THR A 20 4.82 13.76 4.29
C THR A 20 4.65 14.25 5.73
N VAL A 21 3.81 13.53 6.47
CA VAL A 21 3.89 13.44 7.93
C VAL A 21 4.58 12.13 8.25
N GLU A 22 5.70 12.19 8.96
CA GLU A 22 6.41 11.01 9.46
C GLU A 22 6.01 10.78 10.91
N VAL A 23 5.71 9.52 11.23
CA VAL A 23 5.31 9.09 12.57
C VAL A 23 6.14 7.88 12.96
N ASP A 24 6.73 7.89 14.16
CA ASP A 24 7.43 6.73 14.71
C ASP A 24 6.40 5.67 15.12
N SER A 25 6.41 4.51 14.45
CA SER A 25 5.42 3.46 14.64
C SER A 25 5.42 2.90 16.06
N HIS A 26 6.61 2.70 16.65
CA HIS A 26 6.73 2.18 18.00
C HIS A 26 6.19 3.18 19.04
N SER A 27 6.40 4.48 18.85
CA SER A 27 5.87 5.51 19.75
C SER A 27 4.35 5.54 19.76
N VAL A 28 3.72 5.24 18.62
CA VAL A 28 2.25 5.15 18.49
C VAL A 28 1.74 3.91 19.22
N GLU A 29 2.34 2.75 18.97
CA GLU A 29 1.96 1.48 19.59
C GLU A 29 2.17 1.51 21.11
N ASN A 30 3.33 1.98 21.58
CA ASN A 30 3.64 2.09 23.01
C ASN A 30 2.73 3.05 23.76
N ALA A 31 2.17 4.05 23.07
CA ALA A 31 1.20 4.98 23.64
C ALA A 31 -0.24 4.45 23.59
N GLY A 32 -0.46 3.24 23.07
CA GLY A 32 -1.79 2.62 22.96
C GLY A 32 -2.64 3.17 21.82
N PHE A 33 -2.04 3.85 20.85
CA PHE A 33 -2.75 4.43 19.71
C PHE A 33 -2.56 3.58 18.44
N SER A 34 -3.37 3.87 17.43
CA SER A 34 -3.26 3.27 16.10
C SER A 34 -3.09 4.34 15.04
N ILE A 35 -2.09 4.17 14.16
CA ILE A 35 -1.87 5.05 13.01
C ILE A 35 -3.13 5.07 12.13
N TYR A 36 -3.63 3.89 11.79
CA TYR A 36 -4.83 3.72 10.97
C TYR A 36 -6.03 4.46 11.57
N ARG A 37 -6.31 4.25 12.87
CA ARG A 37 -7.45 4.88 13.55
C ARG A 37 -7.32 6.40 13.58
N THR A 38 -6.13 6.89 13.88
CA THR A 38 -5.84 8.34 13.93
C THR A 38 -6.04 8.98 12.55
N VAL A 39 -5.51 8.36 11.49
CA VAL A 39 -5.70 8.82 10.11
C VAL A 39 -7.18 8.82 9.76
N MET A 40 -7.91 7.74 10.06
CA MET A 40 -9.34 7.64 9.77
C MET A 40 -10.13 8.77 10.44
N GLN A 41 -9.93 9.00 11.74
CA GLN A 41 -10.61 10.07 12.48
C GLN A 41 -10.32 11.46 11.88
N VAL A 42 -9.05 11.74 11.54
CA VAL A 42 -8.67 13.01 10.93
C VAL A 42 -9.33 13.19 9.56
N LEU A 43 -9.28 12.18 8.70
CA LEU A 43 -9.85 12.25 7.35
C LEU A 43 -11.38 12.33 7.38
N THR A 44 -12.05 11.57 8.25
CA THR A 44 -13.51 11.61 8.40
C THR A 44 -13.96 12.98 8.85
N LYS A 45 -13.29 13.56 9.84
CA LYS A 45 -13.57 14.94 10.29
C LYS A 45 -13.44 15.95 9.15
N LEU A 46 -12.40 15.84 8.33
CA LEU A 46 -12.20 16.74 7.19
C LEU A 46 -13.25 16.55 6.11
N ALA A 47 -13.65 15.30 5.84
CA ALA A 47 -14.65 14.96 4.84
C ALA A 47 -16.04 15.47 5.23
N GLU A 48 -16.42 15.35 6.50
CA GLU A 48 -17.66 15.91 7.06
C GLU A 48 -17.69 17.44 6.99
N GLN A 49 -16.55 18.10 7.21
CA GLN A 49 -16.45 19.57 7.18
C GLN A 49 -16.46 20.15 5.76
N ASP A 50 -16.00 19.39 4.77
CA ASP A 50 -15.89 19.83 3.38
C ASP A 50 -16.15 18.67 2.41
N ALA A 51 -17.39 18.53 1.96
CA ALA A 51 -17.79 17.51 1.00
C ALA A 51 -17.11 17.64 -0.38
N SER A 52 -16.55 18.81 -0.70
CA SER A 52 -15.79 19.04 -1.94
C SER A 52 -14.32 18.63 -1.82
N LEU A 53 -13.87 18.30 -0.61
CA LEU A 53 -12.49 17.88 -0.36
C LEU A 53 -12.17 16.63 -1.15
N ARG A 54 -11.07 16.72 -1.91
CA ARG A 54 -10.51 15.59 -2.63
C ARG A 54 -9.03 15.44 -2.29
N ALA A 55 -8.66 14.30 -1.73
CA ALA A 55 -7.28 13.99 -1.38
C ALA A 55 -7.02 12.49 -1.43
N THR A 56 -5.82 12.09 -1.77
CA THR A 56 -5.38 10.69 -1.75
C THR A 56 -4.17 10.58 -0.83
N LEU A 57 -4.22 9.64 0.11
CA LEU A 57 -3.16 9.37 1.05
C LEU A 57 -2.41 8.10 0.64
N TYR A 58 -1.09 8.16 0.70
CA TYR A 58 -0.23 7.00 0.53
C TYR A 58 0.57 6.78 1.81
N MET A 59 0.88 5.52 2.09
CA MET A 59 1.64 5.08 3.25
C MET A 59 2.90 4.35 2.79
N TYR A 60 4.02 4.68 3.42
CA TYR A 60 5.31 4.09 3.16
C TYR A 60 6.03 3.89 4.49
N ALA A 61 6.34 2.65 4.81
CA ALA A 61 7.05 2.30 6.03
C ALA A 61 8.55 2.11 5.73
N SER A 62 9.41 2.65 6.59
CA SER A 62 10.87 2.49 6.46
C SER A 62 11.60 2.71 7.78
N ALA A 63 12.84 2.21 7.86
CA ALA A 63 13.75 2.56 8.92
C ALA A 63 14.10 4.07 8.86
N SER A 64 14.12 4.73 10.01
CA SER A 64 14.39 6.16 10.13
C SER A 64 15.30 6.46 11.32
N VAL A 65 16.06 7.56 11.21
CA VAL A 65 16.86 8.14 12.30
C VAL A 65 16.41 9.56 12.64
N ASN A 66 15.28 10.01 12.07
CA ASN A 66 14.81 11.39 12.14
C ASN A 66 14.34 11.81 13.54
N PHE A 67 14.10 10.85 14.43
CA PHE A 67 13.78 11.05 15.84
C PHE A 67 15.01 11.00 16.76
N ARG A 68 16.22 11.13 16.19
CA ARG A 68 17.53 11.10 16.87
C ARG A 68 17.94 9.73 17.44
N GLU A 69 17.21 8.70 17.05
CA GLU A 69 17.47 7.31 17.35
C GLU A 69 16.97 6.45 16.20
N GLN A 70 17.46 5.22 16.10
CA GLN A 70 16.98 4.27 15.09
C GLN A 70 15.54 3.87 15.43
N SER A 71 14.65 4.03 14.46
CA SER A 71 13.22 3.79 14.58
C SER A 71 12.67 3.15 13.31
N TRP A 72 11.45 2.62 13.42
CA TRP A 72 10.63 2.30 12.26
C TRP A 72 9.56 3.37 12.14
N SER A 73 9.48 4.02 10.98
CA SER A 73 8.59 5.16 10.76
C SER A 73 7.63 4.89 9.62
N GLU A 74 6.41 5.39 9.80
CA GLU A 74 5.38 5.44 8.78
C GLU A 74 5.33 6.85 8.18
N PHE A 75 5.45 6.93 6.85
CA PHE A 75 5.38 8.17 6.10
C PHE A 75 4.00 8.29 5.44
N LEU A 76 3.23 9.29 5.88
CA LEU A 76 1.90 9.62 5.36
C LEU A 76 2.04 10.67 4.25
N LEU A 77 2.08 10.22 2.99
CA LEU A 77 2.22 11.07 1.81
C LEU A 77 0.85 11.62 1.39
N VAL A 78 0.75 12.94 1.25
CA VAL A 78 -0.53 13.62 0.93
C VAL A 78 -0.55 14.14 -0.50
N ALA A 79 -1.38 13.52 -1.35
CA ALA A 79 -1.76 14.06 -2.65
C ALA A 79 -3.09 14.82 -2.52
N GLY A 80 -3.02 16.14 -2.28
CA GLY A 80 -4.23 16.95 -2.14
C GLY A 80 -3.93 18.37 -1.65
N PRO A 81 -4.95 19.09 -1.17
CA PRO A 81 -4.80 20.39 -0.53
C PRO A 81 -3.91 20.31 0.72
N ASN A 82 -3.08 21.34 0.94
CA ASN A 82 -2.15 21.39 2.07
C ASN A 82 -2.83 21.27 3.45
N LYS A 83 -4.10 21.67 3.57
CA LYS A 83 -4.87 21.54 4.82
C LYS A 83 -4.97 20.08 5.31
N VAL A 84 -4.94 19.09 4.41
CA VAL A 84 -4.97 17.67 4.78
C VAL A 84 -3.67 17.25 5.46
N LEU A 85 -2.52 17.66 4.91
CA LEU A 85 -1.21 17.44 5.52
C LEU A 85 -1.12 18.06 6.91
N LEU A 86 -1.53 19.32 7.05
CA LEU A 86 -1.51 20.04 8.33
C LEU A 86 -2.42 19.38 9.37
N ALA A 87 -3.61 18.93 8.95
CA ALA A 87 -4.55 18.26 9.84
C ALA A 87 -4.05 16.89 10.33
N LEU A 88 -3.37 16.13 9.46
CA LEU A 88 -2.71 14.88 9.85
C LEU A 88 -1.60 15.13 10.86
N GLY A 89 -0.71 16.09 10.59
CA GLY A 89 0.35 16.48 11.53
C GLY A 89 -0.23 16.87 12.90
N ALA A 90 -1.24 17.75 12.91
CA ALA A 90 -1.92 18.14 14.14
C ALA A 90 -2.69 16.97 14.81
N GLY A 91 -3.11 15.95 14.05
CA GLY A 91 -3.74 14.75 14.58
C GLY A 91 -2.79 13.96 15.45
N PHE A 92 -1.60 13.66 14.93
CA PHE A 92 -0.56 12.92 15.67
C PHE A 92 0.13 13.75 16.75
N GLU A 93 0.36 15.05 16.53
CA GLU A 93 0.97 15.94 17.52
C GLU A 93 0.15 16.05 18.83
N ARG A 94 -1.17 15.83 18.75
CA ARG A 94 -2.06 15.85 19.92
C ARG A 94 -2.03 14.57 20.75
N LEU A 95 -1.45 13.49 20.23
CA LEU A 95 -1.38 12.22 20.95
C LEU A 95 -0.20 12.24 21.94
N PRO A 96 -0.44 11.97 23.24
CA PRO A 96 0.63 11.97 24.23
C PRO A 96 1.66 10.87 23.91
N ALA A 97 2.94 11.18 24.13
CA ALA A 97 4.09 10.29 23.90
C ALA A 97 4.34 9.82 22.45
N VAL A 98 3.52 10.24 21.48
CA VAL A 98 3.71 9.95 20.05
C VAL A 98 4.72 10.92 19.44
N LYS A 99 5.69 10.37 18.70
CA LYS A 99 6.68 11.16 17.96
C LYS A 99 6.20 11.30 16.51
N SER A 100 5.94 12.54 16.11
CA SER A 100 5.56 12.86 14.73
C SER A 100 6.20 14.17 14.27
N ARG A 101 6.35 14.33 12.95
CA ARG A 101 6.90 15.54 12.32
C ARG A 101 6.46 15.67 10.87
N PHE A 102 6.55 16.88 10.33
CA PHE A 102 6.62 17.05 8.87
C PHE A 102 8.01 16.61 8.40
N SER A 103 8.05 15.82 7.32
CA SER A 103 9.29 15.21 6.82
C SER A 103 9.49 15.47 5.34
N ASP A 104 10.50 14.82 4.77
CA ASP A 104 10.93 15.01 3.40
C ASP A 104 9.85 14.59 2.40
N TYR A 105 10.04 15.04 1.16
CA TYR A 105 9.15 14.68 0.07
C TYR A 105 9.49 13.28 -0.42
N VAL A 106 8.48 12.40 -0.49
CA VAL A 106 8.64 11.00 -0.88
C VAL A 106 7.88 10.73 -2.18
N SER A 107 8.47 9.95 -3.09
CA SER A 107 7.78 9.54 -4.32
C SER A 107 6.60 8.63 -3.99
N SER A 108 5.42 8.90 -4.56
CA SER A 108 4.27 8.00 -4.40
C SER A 108 4.46 6.65 -5.07
N SER A 109 5.49 6.47 -5.92
CA SER A 109 5.77 5.20 -6.60
C SER A 109 6.26 4.09 -5.67
N ILE A 110 6.78 4.45 -4.50
CA ILE A 110 7.28 3.50 -3.49
C ILE A 110 6.30 3.30 -2.33
N ALA A 111 5.15 3.97 -2.38
CA ALA A 111 4.17 3.99 -1.31
C ALA A 111 2.88 3.25 -1.71
N LEU A 112 2.20 2.67 -0.74
CA LEU A 112 0.88 2.06 -0.91
C LEU A 112 -0.20 3.13 -0.84
N ARG A 113 -1.16 3.09 -1.76
CA ARG A 113 -2.29 4.03 -1.76
C ARG A 113 -3.37 3.53 -0.82
N THR A 114 -3.45 4.07 0.38
CA THR A 114 -4.25 3.49 1.47
C THR A 114 -5.61 4.15 1.68
N PHE A 115 -5.68 5.49 1.56
CA PHE A 115 -6.92 6.23 1.80
C PHE A 115 -7.23 7.21 0.68
N HIS A 116 -8.51 7.51 0.51
CA HIS A 116 -8.97 8.56 -0.39
C HIS A 116 -10.17 9.29 0.19
N VAL A 117 -10.16 10.61 0.15
CA VAL A 117 -11.31 11.45 0.51
C VAL A 117 -11.95 11.96 -0.77
N GLU A 118 -13.24 11.70 -0.93
CA GLU A 118 -14.06 12.18 -2.05
C GLU A 118 -15.54 12.15 -1.67
N ASP A 119 -16.29 13.18 -2.08
CA ASP A 119 -17.74 13.33 -1.87
C ASP A 119 -18.16 13.26 -0.40
N GLY A 120 -17.34 13.85 0.49
CA GLY A 120 -17.60 13.85 1.94
C GLY A 120 -17.42 12.50 2.62
N LEU A 121 -16.82 11.53 1.93
CA LEU A 121 -16.55 10.19 2.47
C LEU A 121 -15.06 9.89 2.45
N VAL A 122 -14.64 9.10 3.44
CA VAL A 122 -13.33 8.44 3.43
C VAL A 122 -13.50 7.05 2.84
N TRP A 123 -12.66 6.75 1.86
CA TRP A 123 -12.57 5.50 1.15
C TRP A 123 -11.27 4.82 1.52
N GLU A 124 -11.36 3.51 1.69
CA GLU A 124 -10.26 2.62 2.03
C GLU A 124 -10.11 1.56 0.95
N GLN A 125 -8.88 1.11 0.78
CA GLN A 125 -8.61 0.01 -0.12
C GLN A 125 -9.09 -1.32 0.49
N GLU A 126 -10.06 -1.97 -0.13
CA GLU A 126 -10.43 -3.36 0.22
C GLU A 126 -9.49 -4.35 -0.50
N ASP A 127 -9.27 -4.11 -1.80
CA ASP A 127 -8.40 -4.91 -2.64
C ASP A 127 -7.78 -4.06 -3.76
N ALA A 128 -7.12 -4.70 -4.74
CA ALA A 128 -6.44 -3.99 -5.82
C ALA A 128 -7.35 -3.10 -6.70
N CYS A 129 -8.65 -3.40 -6.79
CA CYS A 129 -9.61 -2.69 -7.62
C CYS A 129 -10.85 -2.17 -6.89
N THR A 130 -11.09 -2.60 -5.66
CA THR A 130 -12.27 -2.26 -4.86
C THR A 130 -11.88 -1.36 -3.69
N TRP A 131 -12.65 -0.30 -3.53
CA TRP A 131 -12.57 0.63 -2.43
C TRP A 131 -13.90 0.65 -1.70
N TYR A 132 -13.85 0.76 -0.39
CA TYR A 132 -15.05 0.81 0.44
C TYR A 132 -15.05 2.00 1.36
N SER A 133 -16.24 2.43 1.75
CA SER A 133 -16.45 3.42 2.80
C SER A 133 -17.49 2.88 3.76
N ASN A 134 -17.22 2.95 5.05
CA ASN A 134 -18.21 2.57 6.05
C ASN A 134 -19.31 3.64 6.24
N GLY A 135 -19.09 4.86 5.72
CA GLY A 135 -19.99 5.99 5.95
C GLY A 135 -20.09 6.36 7.44
N GLN A 136 -19.12 5.92 8.24
CA GLN A 136 -19.06 6.20 9.67
C GLN A 136 -18.84 7.70 9.88
N SER A 137 -19.62 8.27 10.80
CA SER A 137 -19.36 9.62 11.26
C SER A 137 -18.18 9.62 12.23
N LEU A 138 -17.55 10.78 12.41
CA LEU A 138 -16.52 10.96 13.43
C LEU A 138 -17.02 10.54 14.82
N ALA A 139 -18.30 10.78 15.12
CA ALA A 139 -18.92 10.41 16.39
C ALA A 139 -18.88 8.89 16.65
N ASP A 140 -19.14 8.08 15.62
CA ASP A 140 -19.13 6.62 15.70
C ASP A 140 -17.70 6.12 15.99
N LEU A 141 -16.69 6.66 15.30
CA LEU A 141 -15.28 6.28 15.46
C LEU A 141 -14.70 6.62 16.84
N THR A 142 -15.29 7.60 17.53
CA THR A 142 -14.91 7.97 18.91
C THR A 142 -15.68 7.20 19.97
N ALA A 143 -16.92 6.77 19.70
CA ALA A 143 -17.70 5.96 20.64
C ALA A 143 -17.13 4.55 20.80
N GLU A 144 -16.67 3.94 19.70
CA GLU A 144 -15.95 2.64 19.69
C GLU A 144 -14.55 2.73 20.37
N ALA A 145 -14.19 3.85 21.01
CA ALA A 145 -12.98 3.98 21.82
C ALA A 145 -13.27 3.74 23.31
N ASP A 146 -14.52 3.90 23.72
CA ASP A 146 -14.96 3.80 25.11
C ASP A 146 -15.46 2.39 25.47
N ASP A 147 -15.79 1.56 24.47
CA ASP A 147 -16.07 0.13 24.63
C ASP A 147 -14.79 -0.68 24.40
N ASP A 148 -13.88 -0.63 25.39
CA ASP A 148 -12.88 -1.68 25.58
C ASP A 148 -13.63 -2.94 26.07
N PRO A 149 -13.70 -4.05 25.31
CA PRO A 149 -14.19 -5.29 25.87
C PRO A 149 -13.20 -5.71 26.94
N GLU A 150 -13.59 -5.44 28.18
CA GLU A 150 -13.04 -5.96 29.42
C GLU A 150 -12.52 -7.38 29.16
N LEU A 151 -11.20 -7.54 29.16
CA LEU A 151 -10.54 -8.84 29.09
C LEU A 151 -11.03 -9.63 30.30
N THR A 152 -12.06 -10.45 30.08
CA THR A 152 -12.51 -11.42 31.07
C THR A 152 -11.40 -12.43 31.24
N GLU A 153 -10.67 -12.29 32.35
CA GLU A 153 -9.90 -13.36 32.98
C GLU A 153 -10.78 -14.62 33.09
N GLY A 154 -10.26 -15.75 32.64
CA GLY A 154 -10.98 -17.02 32.64
C GLY A 154 -10.09 -18.19 32.21
N ASP A 155 -9.20 -18.57 33.12
CA ASP A 155 -8.65 -19.90 33.41
C ASP A 155 -7.98 -20.76 32.32
N GLU A 156 -6.67 -20.91 32.52
CA GLU A 156 -5.89 -22.16 32.59
C GLU A 156 -6.52 -23.44 31.98
N GLU A 157 -5.92 -23.93 30.90
CA GLU A 157 -5.71 -25.37 30.73
C GLU A 157 -4.45 -25.63 29.87
N ASP A 158 -3.56 -26.45 30.44
CA ASP A 158 -2.22 -26.78 29.99
C ASP A 158 -2.18 -27.47 28.62
N GLU A 159 -1.39 -26.95 27.67
CA GLU A 159 -0.89 -27.75 26.53
C GLU A 159 0.64 -27.64 26.43
N ASP A 160 1.25 -28.66 27.02
CA ASP A 160 2.64 -29.12 26.90
C ASP A 160 3.09 -29.21 25.44
N TRP A 161 4.10 -28.40 25.06
CA TRP A 161 4.81 -28.54 23.79
C TRP A 161 6.31 -28.62 24.07
N ASP A 162 6.75 -29.87 24.19
CA ASP A 162 8.13 -30.34 24.30
C ASP A 162 9.10 -29.56 23.38
N VAL A 163 10.19 -29.11 23.99
CA VAL A 163 11.34 -28.48 23.35
C VAL A 163 12.22 -29.58 22.74
N GLU A 164 12.34 -29.63 21.42
CA GLU A 164 13.49 -30.25 20.75
C GLU A 164 14.23 -29.19 19.92
N GLU A 165 15.37 -28.73 20.46
CA GLU A 165 16.44 -28.14 19.66
C GLU A 165 17.05 -29.19 18.73
N PRO A 166 17.54 -28.78 17.55
CA PRO A 166 18.77 -29.40 17.09
C PRO A 166 19.84 -28.38 16.74
N ASP A 167 21.03 -28.72 17.23
CA ASP A 167 22.35 -28.12 17.04
C ASP A 167 22.74 -27.84 15.58
N ALA A 168 23.68 -26.91 15.47
CA ALA A 168 24.31 -26.41 14.25
C ALA A 168 25.43 -27.33 13.67
N GLU A 169 25.91 -26.90 12.48
CA GLU A 169 27.12 -27.32 11.73
C GLU A 169 26.92 -28.51 10.75
N ASP A 170 27.30 -28.50 9.47
CA ASP A 170 27.92 -27.51 8.58
C ASP A 170 27.92 -28.09 7.13
N GLU A 171 28.26 -27.23 6.15
CA GLU A 171 28.83 -27.54 4.82
C GLU A 171 27.94 -27.70 3.55
N GLN A 172 28.00 -26.62 2.74
CA GLN A 172 28.30 -26.59 1.30
C GLN A 172 27.23 -26.94 0.26
N GLY A 173 26.82 -25.90 -0.48
CA GLY A 173 26.67 -26.00 -1.95
C GLY A 173 25.36 -25.47 -2.55
N ALA A 174 25.52 -24.59 -3.53
CA ALA A 174 24.59 -24.24 -4.61
C ALA A 174 23.62 -23.06 -4.41
N ASP A 175 23.93 -22.04 -5.23
CA ASP A 175 23.06 -21.12 -5.94
C ASP A 175 22.21 -20.09 -5.19
N GLN A 176 22.61 -18.84 -5.43
CA GLN A 176 21.84 -17.61 -5.25
C GLN A 176 20.44 -17.75 -5.88
N ALA A 177 19.48 -18.19 -5.09
CA ALA A 177 18.07 -17.96 -5.35
C ALA A 177 17.81 -16.47 -5.12
N VAL A 178 17.90 -15.68 -6.19
CA VAL A 178 17.33 -14.34 -6.25
C VAL A 178 15.84 -14.51 -5.96
N ALA A 179 15.42 -14.22 -4.74
CA ALA A 179 14.02 -14.17 -4.37
C ALA A 179 13.37 -12.99 -5.11
N THR A 180 12.98 -13.23 -6.36
CA THR A 180 12.08 -12.33 -7.09
C THR A 180 10.74 -12.42 -6.38
N ALA A 181 10.51 -11.50 -5.44
CA ALA A 181 9.21 -11.28 -4.84
C ALA A 181 8.17 -11.27 -5.98
N GLU A 182 7.23 -12.20 -5.94
CA GLU A 182 6.16 -12.32 -6.94
C GLU A 182 5.23 -11.11 -6.82
N ARG A 183 5.65 -9.98 -7.37
CA ARG A 183 4.83 -8.77 -7.52
C ARG A 183 3.75 -9.06 -8.55
N ARG A 184 2.63 -9.65 -8.15
CA ARG A 184 1.49 -9.87 -9.06
C ARG A 184 1.07 -8.53 -9.67
N ALA A 185 1.13 -8.41 -11.00
CA ALA A 185 0.67 -7.20 -11.69
C ALA A 185 -0.76 -6.88 -11.28
N ALA A 186 -0.94 -5.71 -10.66
CA ALA A 186 -2.21 -5.28 -10.07
C ALA A 186 -3.33 -5.01 -11.09
N ARG A 187 -3.05 -5.05 -12.41
CA ARG A 187 -4.03 -4.80 -13.48
C ARG A 187 -3.76 -5.63 -14.73
N TYR A 188 -4.62 -6.61 -14.99
CA TYR A 188 -4.65 -7.30 -16.28
C TYR A 188 -5.40 -6.46 -17.31
N ARG A 189 -4.67 -5.75 -18.17
CA ARG A 189 -5.24 -5.09 -19.35
C ARG A 189 -4.92 -5.90 -20.58
N ALA A 190 -5.92 -6.15 -21.43
CA ALA A 190 -5.67 -6.73 -22.74
C ALA A 190 -4.74 -5.81 -23.53
N ALA A 191 -3.57 -6.32 -23.92
CA ALA A 191 -2.65 -5.56 -24.78
C ALA A 191 -3.36 -5.16 -26.09
N ARG A 192 -3.10 -3.95 -26.59
CA ARG A 192 -3.67 -3.52 -27.87
C ARG A 192 -3.13 -4.40 -29.00
N SER A 193 -3.97 -4.70 -29.99
CA SER A 193 -3.62 -5.59 -31.11
C SER A 193 -2.47 -5.04 -31.97
N ASP A 194 -2.32 -3.72 -32.05
CA ASP A 194 -1.30 -3.02 -32.82
C ASP A 194 0.01 -2.78 -32.06
N ALA A 195 0.06 -3.07 -30.76
CA ALA A 195 1.25 -2.90 -29.93
C ALA A 195 2.38 -3.84 -30.40
N LYS A 196 3.63 -3.37 -30.29
CA LYS A 196 4.83 -4.18 -30.54
C LYS A 196 5.10 -5.12 -29.36
N VAL A 197 5.63 -6.30 -29.65
CA VAL A 197 6.07 -7.28 -28.65
C VAL A 197 7.14 -6.68 -27.72
N SER A 198 8.08 -5.88 -28.25
CA SER A 198 9.09 -5.20 -27.43
C SER A 198 8.49 -4.24 -26.41
N SER A 199 7.46 -3.47 -26.80
CA SER A 199 6.77 -2.54 -25.89
C SER A 199 6.04 -3.26 -24.76
N ILE A 200 5.46 -4.45 -25.04
CA ILE A 200 4.79 -5.25 -24.01
C ILE A 200 5.81 -5.89 -23.07
N ARG A 201 6.96 -6.37 -23.58
CA ARG A 201 8.04 -6.89 -22.73
C ARG A 201 8.56 -5.85 -21.76
N ALA A 202 8.89 -4.66 -22.26
CA ALA A 202 9.37 -3.54 -21.45
C ALA A 202 8.33 -3.15 -20.37
N ALA A 203 7.04 -3.11 -20.72
CA ALA A 203 6.00 -2.82 -19.74
C ALA A 203 5.87 -3.91 -18.65
N ILE A 204 6.06 -5.19 -19.00
CA ILE A 204 6.08 -6.28 -18.01
C ILE A 204 7.33 -6.14 -17.12
N GLU A 205 8.50 -5.90 -17.71
CA GLU A 205 9.74 -5.69 -16.96
C GLU A 205 9.61 -4.54 -15.96
N GLU A 206 9.05 -3.40 -16.39
CA GLU A 206 8.78 -2.24 -15.53
C GLU A 206 7.78 -2.56 -14.40
N VAL A 207 6.63 -3.15 -14.73
CA VAL A 207 5.57 -3.43 -13.74
C VAL A 207 6.02 -4.43 -12.68
N PHE A 208 6.79 -5.44 -13.08
CA PHE A 208 7.25 -6.49 -12.17
C PHE A 208 8.63 -6.21 -11.57
N GLY A 209 9.34 -5.17 -12.02
CA GLY A 209 10.69 -4.85 -11.57
C GLY A 209 11.74 -5.86 -12.02
N LEU A 210 11.59 -6.41 -13.23
CA LEU A 210 12.51 -7.40 -13.79
C LEU A 210 13.64 -6.70 -14.58
N PRO A 211 14.84 -7.32 -14.68
CA PRO A 211 15.93 -6.80 -15.51
C PRO A 211 15.54 -6.66 -16.98
N GLU A 212 16.15 -5.68 -17.66
CA GLU A 212 15.89 -5.46 -19.09
C GLU A 212 16.24 -6.71 -19.92
N GLY A 213 15.29 -7.14 -20.77
CA GLY A 213 15.45 -8.30 -21.64
C GLY A 213 15.17 -9.65 -20.98
N SER A 214 14.74 -9.70 -19.72
CA SER A 214 14.43 -10.95 -19.02
C SER A 214 13.08 -11.55 -19.43
N VAL A 215 12.23 -10.82 -20.16
CA VAL A 215 10.88 -11.28 -20.54
C VAL A 215 10.82 -11.70 -22.02
N ALA A 216 10.28 -12.90 -22.28
CA ALA A 216 10.01 -13.41 -23.61
C ALA A 216 8.52 -13.71 -23.81
N LEU A 217 7.97 -13.31 -24.96
CA LEU A 217 6.62 -13.70 -25.41
C LEU A 217 6.74 -14.78 -26.47
N CYS A 218 6.20 -15.96 -26.18
CA CYS A 218 6.32 -17.15 -27.02
C CYS A 218 5.01 -17.53 -27.71
N GLY A 219 5.14 -18.09 -28.92
CA GLY A 219 4.04 -18.75 -29.60
C GLY A 219 3.76 -20.15 -29.05
N PRO A 220 2.77 -20.87 -29.61
CA PRO A 220 2.47 -22.26 -29.22
C PRO A 220 3.65 -23.22 -29.47
N ASP A 221 4.56 -22.87 -30.38
CA ASP A 221 5.81 -23.58 -30.66
C ASP A 221 6.92 -23.36 -29.60
N ARG A 222 6.59 -22.65 -28.51
CA ARG A 222 7.51 -22.22 -27.44
C ARG A 222 8.69 -21.35 -27.93
N ARG A 223 8.64 -20.84 -29.17
CA ARG A 223 9.68 -19.95 -29.69
C ARG A 223 9.31 -18.50 -29.41
N ALA A 224 10.31 -17.74 -28.95
CA ALA A 224 10.16 -16.31 -28.70
C ALA A 224 9.89 -15.55 -30.01
N LEU A 225 8.91 -14.66 -30.00
CA LEU A 225 8.67 -13.76 -31.12
C LEU A 225 9.75 -12.67 -31.19
N ARG A 226 9.98 -12.12 -32.39
CA ARG A 226 10.82 -10.94 -32.57
C ARG A 226 10.16 -9.70 -31.95
N GLY A 227 10.96 -8.76 -31.47
CA GLY A 227 10.48 -7.56 -30.78
C GLY A 227 9.64 -6.61 -31.65
N ASP A 228 9.85 -6.61 -32.96
CA ASP A 228 9.13 -5.81 -33.95
C ASP A 228 7.77 -6.41 -34.36
N ALA A 229 7.48 -7.65 -33.98
CA ALA A 229 6.19 -8.29 -34.21
C ALA A 229 5.07 -7.60 -33.42
N ARG A 230 3.83 -7.71 -33.92
CA ARG A 230 2.64 -7.14 -33.26
C ARG A 230 1.92 -8.17 -32.40
N ILE A 231 1.23 -7.72 -31.35
CA ILE A 231 0.41 -8.58 -30.49
C ILE A 231 -0.70 -9.30 -31.25
N ARG A 232 -1.29 -8.69 -32.29
CA ARG A 232 -2.22 -9.38 -33.20
C ARG A 232 -1.61 -10.64 -33.81
N THR A 233 -0.33 -10.57 -34.22
CA THR A 233 0.37 -11.72 -34.81
C THR A 233 0.57 -12.83 -33.80
N LEU A 234 0.88 -12.48 -32.54
CA LEU A 234 0.99 -13.44 -31.44
C LEU A 234 -0.34 -14.14 -31.17
N ARG A 235 -1.43 -13.38 -31.03
CA ARG A 235 -2.79 -13.93 -30.79
C ARG A 235 -3.24 -14.86 -31.91
N LYS A 236 -3.08 -14.42 -33.15
CA LYS A 236 -3.43 -15.21 -34.32
C LYS A 236 -2.74 -16.59 -34.32
N ARG A 237 -1.45 -16.65 -33.95
CA ARG A 237 -0.72 -17.93 -33.83
C ARG A 237 -1.30 -18.86 -32.76
N TRP A 238 -1.82 -18.30 -31.67
CA TRP A 238 -2.47 -19.07 -30.60
C TRP A 238 -3.91 -19.46 -30.93
N GLU A 239 -4.59 -18.71 -31.80
CA GLU A 239 -5.94 -19.03 -32.30
C GLU A 239 -5.93 -20.10 -33.42
N GLU A 240 -4.84 -20.17 -34.20
CA GLU A 240 -4.67 -21.12 -35.32
C GLU A 240 -3.99 -22.44 -34.92
N SER A 241 -3.74 -22.67 -33.63
CA SER A 241 -3.06 -23.86 -33.09
C SER A 241 -4.00 -24.75 -32.29
#